data_AF-A0A7Y4C387-F1
#
_entry.id   AF-A0A7Y4C387-F1
#
_cell.length_a   1.000
_cell.length_b   1.000
_cell.length_c   1.000
_cell.angle_alpha   90.00
_cell.angle_beta   90.00
_cell.angle_gamma   90.00
#
_symmetry.space_group_name_H-M   'P 1'
#
loop_
_entity.id
_entity.type
_entity.pdbx_description
1 polymer ?
#
loop_
_entity_poly.entity_id
_entity_poly.type
_entity_poly.pdbx_seq_one_letter_code
_entity_poly.pdbx_strand_id
1 'polypeptide(L)'
;MDLFRAPQGHWLGPYLHAIPSIDACLLETQFEIVQHGEDISVLTRSEVDYVLFCLSTDNFPLLETALKICVNLNKHLILFHTSQDDIIKFDQSMIIQSIDISSSTASEKIKALSLQLSMQQANLTPMDETLTNQQVDTHSGSRIDIFRTLKHIDDNLEKEIKEEELAALCHYSISYFSKLFHNVVGISFRDYLTNKRINHAKHLLTKRKNEKIAAIAYQCGYNDVSYFSRIFKKKTGLTPGNYRKINHYGHSHI
;
A
#
# COMPACT_ATOMS: atom_id res chain seq x y z
N MET A 1 26.83 -14.09 24.39
CA MET A 1 27.14 -14.10 22.96
C MET A 1 25.80 -13.98 22.26
N ASP A 2 25.38 -12.74 21.99
CA ASP A 2 24.14 -12.49 21.29
C ASP A 2 24.31 -12.96 19.85
N LEU A 3 23.66 -14.07 19.52
CA LEU A 3 23.48 -14.50 18.14
C LEU A 3 22.67 -13.39 17.47
N PHE A 4 23.34 -12.59 16.62
CA PHE A 4 22.66 -11.69 15.69
C PHE A 4 21.70 -12.53 14.86
N ARG A 5 20.42 -12.50 15.22
CA ARG A 5 19.38 -13.19 14.46
C ARG A 5 19.18 -12.42 13.16
N ALA A 6 19.23 -13.12 12.03
CA ALA A 6 18.96 -12.50 10.75
C ALA A 6 17.55 -11.88 10.76
N PRO A 7 17.36 -10.68 10.18
CA PRO A 7 16.06 -10.02 10.16
C PRO A 7 15.07 -10.86 9.34
N GLN A 8 13.81 -10.89 9.77
CA GLN A 8 12.75 -11.52 8.98
C GLN A 8 12.52 -10.76 7.68
N GLY A 9 12.50 -11.50 6.58
CA GLY A 9 12.25 -10.97 5.25
C GLY A 9 10.94 -11.51 4.67
N HIS A 10 9.90 -10.69 4.65
CA HIS A 10 8.60 -11.09 4.08
C HIS A 10 8.63 -10.93 2.58
N TRP A 11 8.67 -12.04 1.85
CA TRP A 11 8.79 -12.06 0.39
C TRP A 11 7.41 -12.10 -0.28
N LEU A 12 7.13 -11.11 -1.14
CA LEU A 12 5.91 -11.02 -1.93
C LEU A 12 6.25 -11.11 -3.43
N GLY A 13 5.62 -12.06 -4.12
CA GLY A 13 5.83 -12.36 -5.54
C GLY A 13 6.15 -13.84 -5.80
N PRO A 14 6.65 -14.18 -7.00
CA PRO A 14 7.03 -15.54 -7.37
C PRO A 14 8.03 -16.16 -6.40
N TYR A 15 8.06 -17.50 -6.35
CA TYR A 15 8.99 -18.23 -5.48
C TYR A 15 10.44 -17.82 -5.74
N LEU A 16 11.22 -17.64 -4.67
CA LEU A 16 12.58 -17.10 -4.76
C LEU A 16 13.47 -17.86 -5.75
N HIS A 17 13.46 -19.20 -5.69
CA HIS A 17 14.22 -20.06 -6.59
C HIS A 17 13.70 -20.09 -8.04
N ALA A 18 12.49 -19.58 -8.29
CA ALA A 18 11.93 -19.45 -9.62
C ALA A 18 12.34 -18.15 -10.32
N ILE A 19 13.11 -17.28 -9.66
CA ILE A 19 13.58 -15.99 -10.18
C ILE A 19 15.05 -16.13 -10.59
N PRO A 20 15.38 -16.28 -11.88
CA PRO A 20 16.74 -16.60 -12.32
C PRO A 20 17.76 -15.50 -12.02
N SER A 21 17.27 -14.26 -11.91
CA SER A 21 18.10 -13.07 -11.72
C SER A 21 18.46 -12.82 -10.26
N ILE A 22 17.89 -13.56 -9.32
CA ILE A 22 18.12 -13.40 -7.88
C ILE A 22 18.97 -14.55 -7.35
N ASP A 23 20.02 -14.20 -6.60
CA ASP A 23 20.75 -15.15 -5.77
C ASP A 23 19.94 -15.46 -4.51
N ALA A 24 19.09 -16.49 -4.61
CA ALA A 24 18.24 -16.97 -3.52
C ALA A 24 19.08 -17.37 -2.29
N CYS A 25 20.23 -18.01 -2.53
CA CYS A 25 21.14 -18.44 -1.46
C CYS A 25 21.67 -17.23 -0.68
N LEU A 26 22.09 -16.18 -1.40
CA LEU A 26 22.51 -14.95 -0.74
C LEU A 26 21.41 -14.33 0.11
N LEU A 27 20.17 -14.24 -0.38
CA LEU A 27 19.06 -13.68 0.41
C LEU A 27 18.74 -14.53 1.65
N GLU A 28 18.70 -15.85 1.51
CA GLU A 28 18.44 -16.78 2.62
C GLU A 28 19.57 -16.78 3.67
N THR A 29 20.81 -16.43 3.29
CA THR A 29 21.91 -16.25 4.25
C THR A 29 21.82 -14.93 5.01
N GLN A 30 21.14 -13.92 4.46
CA GLN A 30 21.06 -12.57 5.03
C GLN A 30 19.73 -12.29 5.74
N PHE A 31 18.69 -13.06 5.43
CA PHE A 31 17.32 -12.88 5.92
C PHE A 31 16.69 -14.22 6.30
N GLU A 32 15.88 -14.22 7.36
CA GLU A 32 14.94 -15.31 7.62
C GLU A 32 13.73 -15.11 6.68
N ILE A 33 13.83 -15.62 5.44
CA ILE A 33 12.83 -15.39 4.38
C ILE A 33 11.55 -16.18 4.64
N VAL A 34 10.42 -15.46 4.70
CA VAL A 34 9.08 -16.03 4.72
C VAL A 34 8.41 -15.73 3.39
N GLN A 35 8.10 -16.75 2.59
CA GLN A 35 7.47 -16.58 1.28
C GLN A 35 5.95 -16.52 1.40
N HIS A 36 5.36 -15.43 0.91
CA HIS A 36 3.91 -15.18 0.94
C HIS A 36 3.26 -15.34 -0.45
N GLY A 37 4.06 -15.56 -1.50
CA GLY A 37 3.53 -15.61 -2.87
C GLY A 37 2.89 -14.27 -3.23
N GLU A 38 1.71 -14.28 -3.85
CA GLU A 38 0.93 -13.08 -4.14
C GLU A 38 0.02 -12.62 -2.98
N ASP A 39 0.21 -13.18 -1.77
CA ASP A 39 -0.61 -12.84 -0.61
C ASP A 39 -0.28 -11.47 -0.02
N ILE A 40 -0.86 -10.44 -0.62
CA ILE A 40 -0.66 -9.06 -0.22
C ILE A 40 -1.17 -8.73 1.18
N SER A 41 -2.00 -9.59 1.79
CA SER A 41 -2.46 -9.42 3.18
C SER A 41 -1.33 -9.49 4.20
N VAL A 42 -0.15 -10.01 3.82
CA VAL A 42 1.05 -9.93 4.66
C VAL A 42 1.37 -8.49 5.09
N LEU A 43 1.07 -7.50 4.25
CA LEU A 43 1.32 -6.09 4.53
C LEU A 43 0.42 -5.51 5.62
N THR A 44 -0.69 -6.17 5.97
CA THR A 44 -1.60 -5.72 7.04
C THR A 44 -1.21 -6.25 8.41
N ARG A 45 -0.22 -7.15 8.49
CA ARG A 45 0.26 -7.73 9.74
C ARG A 45 1.13 -6.73 10.51
N SER A 46 0.83 -6.54 11.79
CA SER A 46 1.54 -5.60 12.67
C SER A 46 3.03 -5.88 12.73
N GLU A 47 3.40 -7.15 12.75
CA GLU A 47 4.76 -7.67 12.85
C GLU A 47 5.59 -7.52 11.55
N VAL A 48 4.96 -7.14 10.44
CA VAL A 48 5.62 -7.05 9.13
C VAL A 48 5.97 -5.61 8.84
N ASP A 49 7.18 -5.18 9.21
CA ASP A 49 7.63 -3.80 8.95
C ASP A 49 8.32 -3.63 7.59
N TYR A 50 8.89 -4.71 7.06
CA TYR A 50 9.64 -4.73 5.81
C TYR A 50 9.16 -5.85 4.89
N VAL A 51 8.89 -5.52 3.64
CA VAL A 51 8.50 -6.49 2.60
C VAL A 51 9.44 -6.39 1.42
N LEU A 52 9.92 -7.56 0.98
CA LEU A 52 10.78 -7.72 -0.18
C LEU A 52 9.91 -8.09 -1.38
N PHE A 53 10.11 -7.40 -2.49
CA PHE A 53 9.37 -7.62 -3.73
C PHE A 53 10.32 -7.66 -4.92
N CYS A 54 10.25 -8.68 -5.76
CA CYS A 54 10.98 -8.68 -7.04
C CYS A 54 10.06 -8.26 -8.18
N LEU A 55 10.48 -7.24 -8.92
CA LEU A 55 9.80 -6.80 -10.12
C LEU A 55 9.98 -7.80 -11.25
N SER A 56 8.87 -8.20 -11.86
CA SER A 56 8.83 -8.95 -13.12
C SER A 56 7.77 -8.33 -14.04
N THR A 57 7.82 -8.68 -15.33
CA THR A 57 6.86 -8.17 -16.32
C THR A 57 5.41 -8.53 -16.01
N ASP A 58 5.20 -9.57 -15.21
CA ASP A 58 3.88 -10.19 -15.01
C ASP A 58 3.26 -9.80 -13.66
N ASN A 59 4.01 -9.15 -12.77
CA ASN A 59 3.57 -8.84 -11.41
C ASN A 59 3.43 -7.34 -11.09
N PHE A 60 3.43 -6.48 -12.13
CA PHE A 60 3.21 -5.04 -11.99
C PHE A 60 1.94 -4.66 -11.21
N PRO A 61 0.77 -5.30 -11.41
CA PRO A 61 -0.43 -4.96 -10.64
C PRO A 61 -0.29 -5.27 -9.13
N LEU A 62 0.45 -6.32 -8.80
CA LEU A 62 0.73 -6.70 -7.42
C LEU A 62 1.66 -5.67 -6.76
N LEU A 63 2.71 -5.22 -7.47
CA LEU A 63 3.60 -4.15 -7.00
C LEU A 63 2.83 -2.85 -6.75
N GLU A 64 1.99 -2.42 -7.69
CA GLU A 64 1.22 -1.19 -7.56
C GLU A 64 0.31 -1.23 -6.32
N THR A 65 -0.28 -2.40 -6.06
CA THR A 65 -1.12 -2.61 -4.87
C THR A 65 -0.28 -2.61 -3.60
N ALA A 66 0.88 -3.28 -3.61
CA ALA A 66 1.79 -3.35 -2.47
C ALA A 66 2.29 -1.96 -2.08
N LEU A 67 2.71 -1.16 -3.06
CA LEU A 67 3.12 0.24 -2.87
C LEU A 67 2.00 1.08 -2.22
N LYS A 68 0.76 0.96 -2.70
CA LYS A 68 -0.39 1.68 -2.12
C LYS A 68 -0.65 1.28 -0.67
N ILE A 69 -0.52 -0.01 -0.33
CA ILE A 69 -0.72 -0.50 1.03
C ILE A 69 0.42 -0.08 1.95
N CYS A 70 1.68 -0.19 1.49
CA CYS A 70 2.86 0.24 2.22
C CYS A 70 2.78 1.73 2.62
N VAL A 71 2.40 2.60 1.68
CA VAL A 71 2.18 4.03 1.94
C VAL A 71 1.10 4.26 2.99
N ASN A 72 0.01 3.49 2.94
CA ASN A 72 -1.12 3.67 3.86
C ASN A 72 -0.84 3.13 5.28
N LEU A 73 -0.03 2.07 5.39
CA LEU A 73 0.26 1.38 6.65
C LEU A 73 1.63 1.73 7.23
N ASN A 74 2.33 2.69 6.62
CA ASN A 74 3.70 3.07 6.98
C ASN A 74 4.66 1.87 7.04
N LYS A 75 4.55 0.98 6.04
CA LYS A 75 5.41 -0.19 5.88
C LYS A 75 6.46 0.08 4.80
N HIS A 76 7.62 -0.55 4.93
CA HIS A 76 8.73 -0.33 4.01
C HIS A 76 8.79 -1.43 2.95
N LEU A 77 8.59 -1.05 1.68
CA LEU A 77 8.77 -1.96 0.54
C LEU A 77 10.20 -1.84 0.00
N ILE A 78 10.87 -2.98 -0.13
CA ILE A 78 12.20 -3.12 -0.72
C ILE A 78 12.04 -3.78 -2.09
N LEU A 79 12.33 -3.04 -3.14
CA LEU A 79 12.12 -3.47 -4.52
C LEU A 79 13.41 -4.03 -5.12
N PHE A 80 13.38 -5.26 -5.60
CA PHE A 80 14.44 -5.88 -6.38
C PHE A 80 14.08 -5.80 -7.88
N HIS A 81 15.02 -5.39 -8.72
CA HIS A 81 14.78 -5.23 -10.16
C HIS A 81 16.04 -5.54 -10.97
N THR A 82 15.88 -5.81 -12.27
CA THR A 82 16.99 -6.13 -13.19
C THR A 82 17.28 -5.04 -14.22
N SER A 83 16.39 -4.05 -14.36
CA SER A 83 16.59 -2.87 -15.20
C SER A 83 15.98 -1.63 -14.53
N GLN A 84 16.59 -0.46 -14.73
CA GLN A 84 16.00 0.81 -14.29
C GLN A 84 14.74 1.18 -15.07
N ASP A 85 14.61 0.72 -16.33
CA ASP A 85 13.45 1.01 -17.19
C ASP A 85 12.14 0.46 -16.63
N ASP A 86 12.20 -0.61 -15.83
CA ASP A 86 11.03 -1.19 -15.19
C ASP A 86 10.57 -0.39 -13.97
N ILE A 87 11.47 0.38 -13.32
CA ILE A 87 11.13 1.26 -12.20
C ILE A 87 10.53 2.58 -12.71
N ILE A 88 11.03 3.11 -13.83
CA ILE A 88 10.60 4.41 -14.38
C ILE A 88 9.10 4.42 -14.75
N LYS A 89 8.50 3.23 -14.97
CA LYS A 89 7.06 3.07 -15.19
C LYS A 89 6.20 3.36 -13.95
N PHE A 90 6.81 3.44 -12.76
CA PHE A 90 6.14 3.68 -11.49
C PHE A 90 6.45 5.06 -10.94
N ASP A 91 5.52 5.60 -10.15
CA ASP A 91 5.76 6.85 -9.42
C ASP A 91 6.87 6.61 -8.38
N GLN A 92 8.08 7.06 -8.72
CA GLN A 92 9.30 6.85 -7.93
C GLN A 92 9.24 7.45 -6.52
N SER A 93 8.27 8.35 -6.26
CA SER A 93 8.02 8.89 -4.92
C SER A 93 7.50 7.86 -3.92
N MET A 94 7.10 6.66 -4.37
CA MET A 94 6.54 5.59 -3.53
C MET A 94 7.52 4.45 -3.22
N ILE A 95 8.70 4.43 -3.84
CA ILE A 95 9.71 3.37 -3.65
C ILE A 95 10.73 3.83 -2.63
N ILE A 96 10.68 3.24 -1.44
CA ILE A 96 11.54 3.62 -0.29
C ILE A 96 12.98 3.17 -0.54
N GLN A 97 13.18 2.00 -1.14
CA GLN A 97 14.50 1.49 -1.52
C GLN A 97 14.40 0.50 -2.69
N SER A 98 15.25 0.66 -3.71
CA SER A 98 15.38 -0.27 -4.83
C SER A 98 16.78 -0.85 -4.95
N ILE A 99 16.88 -2.14 -5.25
CA ILE A 99 18.12 -2.88 -5.44
C ILE A 99 18.14 -3.43 -6.86
N ASP A 100 19.13 -2.97 -7.63
CA ASP A 100 19.45 -3.53 -8.93
C ASP A 100 20.24 -4.82 -8.74
N ILE A 101 19.58 -5.95 -9.00
CA ILE A 101 20.15 -7.28 -8.84
C ILE A 101 21.15 -7.61 -9.97
N SER A 102 21.06 -6.94 -11.12
CA SER A 102 21.99 -7.14 -12.23
C SER A 102 23.35 -6.49 -11.97
N SER A 103 23.42 -5.57 -10.99
CA SER A 103 24.64 -4.83 -10.68
C SER A 103 25.67 -5.70 -9.93
N SER A 104 26.97 -5.52 -10.26
CA SER A 104 28.08 -6.20 -9.56
C SER A 104 28.15 -5.87 -8.06
N THR A 105 27.46 -4.81 -7.62
CA THR A 105 27.36 -4.37 -6.23
C THR A 105 26.11 -4.88 -5.50
N ALA A 106 25.26 -5.68 -6.15
CA ALA A 106 24.02 -6.20 -5.58
C ALA A 106 24.28 -6.95 -4.26
N SER A 107 25.32 -7.78 -4.20
CA SER A 107 25.63 -8.55 -2.99
C SER A 107 26.02 -7.67 -1.80
N GLU A 108 26.79 -6.62 -2.05
CA GLU A 108 27.17 -5.65 -1.02
C GLU A 108 25.96 -4.85 -0.53
N LYS A 109 25.07 -4.44 -1.44
CA LYS A 109 23.83 -3.73 -1.09
C LYS A 109 22.88 -4.60 -0.26
N ILE A 110 22.74 -5.89 -0.58
CA ILE A 110 21.90 -6.83 0.17
C ILE A 110 22.45 -7.04 1.59
N LYS A 111 23.78 -7.17 1.75
CA LYS A 111 24.43 -7.27 3.06
C LYS A 111 24.32 -5.98 3.87
N ALA A 112 24.46 -4.82 3.22
CA ALA A 112 24.27 -3.53 3.88
C ALA A 112 22.82 -3.35 4.36
N LEU A 113 21.86 -3.79 3.54
CA LEU A 113 20.44 -3.77 3.87
C LEU A 113 20.11 -4.70 5.06
N SER A 114 20.60 -5.94 5.07
CA SER A 114 20.35 -6.86 6.20
C SER A 114 20.90 -6.31 7.52
N LEU A 115 22.09 -5.69 7.47
CA LEU A 115 22.68 -5.02 8.63
C LEU A 115 21.84 -3.82 9.09
N GLN A 116 21.42 -2.96 8.16
CA GLN A 116 20.59 -1.79 8.47
C GLN A 116 19.26 -2.18 9.13
N LEU A 117 18.61 -3.22 8.61
CA LEU A 117 17.34 -3.73 9.14
C LEU A 117 17.50 -4.36 10.52
N SER A 118 18.57 -5.12 10.73
CA SER A 118 18.92 -5.67 12.04
C SER A 118 19.11 -4.57 13.10
N MET A 119 19.73 -3.45 12.70
CA MET A 119 19.96 -2.30 13.58
C MET A 119 18.67 -1.50 13.89
N GLN A 120 17.69 -1.49 12.99
CA GLN A 120 16.39 -0.85 13.25
C GLN A 120 15.52 -1.66 14.21
N GLN A 121 15.56 -2.99 14.13
CA GLN A 121 14.82 -3.89 15.03
C GLN A 121 15.35 -3.88 16.47
N ALA A 122 16.64 -3.58 16.68
CA ALA A 122 17.24 -3.49 18.01
C ALA A 122 16.80 -2.26 18.84
N ASN A 123 16.16 -1.25 18.23
CA ASN A 123 15.74 -0.01 18.89
C ASN A 123 14.23 0.06 19.20
N LEU A 124 13.45 -0.97 18.85
CA LEU A 124 11.99 -1.00 19.01
C LEU A 124 11.57 -2.31 19.67
N THR A 125 11.72 -2.41 20.99
CA THR A 125 10.89 -3.31 21.80
C THR A 125 10.06 -2.50 22.78
N PRO A 126 8.73 -2.64 22.71
CA PRO A 126 8.03 -3.10 23.89
C PRO A 126 7.13 -4.33 23.64
N MET A 127 7.20 -5.18 24.64
CA MET A 127 6.37 -6.29 25.12
C MET A 127 4.86 -6.34 24.73
N ASP A 128 4.41 -7.59 24.53
CA ASP A 128 3.06 -8.18 24.68
C ASP A 128 1.86 -7.66 23.87
N GLU A 129 1.23 -8.56 23.08
CA GLU A 129 0.02 -9.26 23.55
C GLU A 129 -0.35 -10.48 22.69
N THR A 130 -0.85 -11.49 23.40
CA THR A 130 -1.08 -12.88 22.98
C THR A 130 -2.51 -13.10 22.49
N LEU A 131 -2.67 -14.05 21.56
CA LEU A 131 -3.89 -14.81 21.19
C LEU A 131 -4.97 -14.02 20.40
N THR A 132 -5.39 -14.46 19.21
CA THR A 132 -6.34 -15.57 19.08
C THR A 132 -6.31 -16.19 17.68
N ASN A 133 -6.16 -17.51 17.65
CA ASN A 133 -6.43 -18.41 16.52
C ASN A 133 -7.93 -18.42 16.17
N GLN A 134 -8.27 -18.37 14.87
CA GLN A 134 -9.20 -19.34 14.27
C GLN A 134 -9.15 -19.27 12.74
N GLN A 135 -8.88 -20.45 12.16
CA GLN A 135 -8.73 -20.74 10.74
C GLN A 135 -10.01 -20.45 9.95
N VAL A 136 -9.89 -19.88 8.76
CA VAL A 136 -10.77 -20.21 7.62
C VAL A 136 -9.95 -20.21 6.33
N ASP A 137 -9.62 -21.41 5.88
CA ASP A 137 -9.12 -21.71 4.53
C ASP A 137 -10.23 -21.47 3.49
N THR A 138 -10.03 -20.52 2.56
CA THR A 138 -10.70 -20.40 1.23
C THR A 138 -10.12 -19.19 0.47
N HIS A 139 -8.84 -19.26 0.07
CA HIS A 139 -8.05 -18.03 -0.15
C HIS A 139 -7.85 -17.51 -1.59
N SER A 140 -8.54 -18.04 -2.62
CA SER A 140 -8.48 -17.47 -3.98
C SER A 140 -9.71 -16.65 -4.36
N GLY A 141 -10.93 -17.13 -4.07
CA GLY A 141 -12.17 -16.43 -4.44
C GLY A 141 -12.37 -15.10 -3.70
N SER A 142 -12.19 -15.12 -2.38
CA SER A 142 -12.36 -13.94 -1.51
C SER A 142 -11.40 -12.79 -1.83
N ARG A 143 -10.17 -13.11 -2.28
CA ARG A 143 -9.18 -12.10 -2.69
C ARG A 143 -9.51 -11.47 -4.05
N ILE A 144 -10.00 -12.26 -5.01
CA ILE A 144 -10.51 -11.76 -6.31
C ILE A 144 -11.69 -10.82 -6.11
N ASP A 145 -12.55 -11.13 -5.15
CA ASP A 145 -13.73 -10.33 -4.83
C ASP A 145 -13.37 -8.97 -4.22
N ILE A 146 -12.36 -8.90 -3.33
CA ILE A 146 -11.83 -7.62 -2.85
C ILE A 146 -11.15 -6.84 -3.99
N PHE A 147 -10.41 -7.49 -4.90
CA PHE A 147 -9.83 -6.78 -6.05
C PHE A 147 -10.91 -6.15 -6.95
N ARG A 148 -11.98 -6.89 -7.26
CA ARG A 148 -13.13 -6.36 -8.02
C ARG A 148 -13.78 -5.19 -7.30
N THR A 149 -13.90 -5.29 -5.98
CA THR A 149 -14.42 -4.22 -5.12
C THR A 149 -13.57 -2.96 -5.21
N LEU A 150 -12.25 -3.06 -5.05
CA LEU A 150 -11.33 -1.92 -5.13
C LEU A 150 -11.37 -1.26 -6.51
N LYS A 151 -11.40 -2.07 -7.57
CA LYS A 151 -11.56 -1.57 -8.95
C LYS A 151 -12.89 -0.84 -9.13
N HIS A 152 -13.99 -1.41 -8.63
CA HIS A 152 -15.30 -0.77 -8.71
C HIS A 152 -15.31 0.59 -7.99
N ILE A 153 -14.63 0.70 -6.84
CA ILE A 153 -14.47 1.97 -6.12
C ILE A 153 -13.72 2.99 -6.99
N ASP A 154 -12.58 2.60 -7.56
CA ASP A 154 -11.75 3.48 -8.38
C ASP A 154 -12.49 3.97 -9.63
N ASP A 155 -13.28 3.10 -10.27
CA ASP A 155 -14.07 3.42 -11.46
C ASP A 155 -15.31 4.30 -11.15
N ASN A 156 -15.73 4.41 -9.88
CA ASN A 156 -16.99 5.07 -9.49
C ASN A 156 -16.86 6.10 -8.37
N LEU A 157 -15.66 6.67 -8.13
CA LEU A 157 -15.41 7.62 -7.04
C LEU A 157 -16.36 8.83 -7.01
N GLU A 158 -16.88 9.25 -8.18
CA GLU A 158 -17.80 10.38 -8.35
C GLU A 158 -19.27 10.05 -8.02
N LYS A 159 -19.61 8.77 -7.92
CA LYS A 159 -20.98 8.31 -7.66
C LYS A 159 -21.15 7.90 -6.20
N GLU A 160 -22.39 7.78 -5.77
CA GLU A 160 -22.70 7.10 -4.51
C GLU A 160 -22.27 5.63 -4.64
N ILE A 161 -21.46 5.16 -3.68
CA ILE A 161 -21.05 3.76 -3.59
C ILE A 161 -21.49 3.27 -2.22
N LYS A 162 -22.35 2.27 -2.20
CA LYS A 162 -22.87 1.67 -0.98
C LYS A 162 -22.12 0.39 -0.63
N GLU A 163 -21.93 0.17 0.66
CA GLU A 163 -21.25 -1.03 1.17
C GLU A 163 -22.07 -2.28 0.81
N GLU A 164 -23.39 -2.15 0.82
CA GLU A 164 -24.37 -3.15 0.42
C GLU A 164 -24.23 -3.60 -1.04
N GLU A 165 -23.96 -2.65 -1.94
CA GLU A 165 -23.80 -2.93 -3.37
C GLU A 165 -22.53 -3.74 -3.64
N LEU A 166 -21.45 -3.41 -2.93
CA LEU A 166 -20.17 -4.11 -3.03
C LEU A 166 -20.23 -5.50 -2.38
N ALA A 167 -20.92 -5.64 -1.25
CA ALA A 167 -21.18 -6.94 -0.65
C ALA A 167 -21.98 -7.85 -1.61
N ALA A 168 -23.02 -7.30 -2.25
CA ALA A 168 -23.84 -8.02 -3.23
C ALA A 168 -23.05 -8.42 -4.48
N LEU A 169 -22.15 -7.55 -4.97
CA LEU A 169 -21.26 -7.84 -6.11
C LEU A 169 -20.35 -9.05 -5.87
N CYS A 170 -20.03 -9.31 -4.61
CA CYS A 170 -19.20 -10.41 -4.17
C CYS A 170 -20.01 -11.59 -3.59
N HIS A 171 -21.34 -11.56 -3.71
CA HIS A 171 -22.26 -12.55 -3.12
C HIS A 171 -22.07 -12.76 -1.61
N TYR A 172 -21.72 -11.69 -0.89
CA TYR A 172 -21.49 -11.70 0.55
C TYR A 172 -22.60 -11.00 1.32
N SER A 173 -22.77 -11.40 2.58
CA SER A 173 -23.47 -10.55 3.54
C SER A 173 -22.64 -9.30 3.83
N ILE A 174 -23.30 -8.20 4.14
CA ILE A 174 -22.64 -6.92 4.47
C ILE A 174 -21.64 -7.13 5.62
N SER A 175 -22.05 -7.82 6.68
CA SER A 175 -21.18 -8.07 7.84
C SER A 175 -19.95 -8.92 7.51
N TYR A 176 -20.08 -9.90 6.61
CA TYR A 176 -18.92 -10.67 6.15
C TYR A 176 -18.01 -9.80 5.28
N PHE A 177 -18.59 -9.04 4.34
CA PHE A 177 -17.84 -8.10 3.51
C PHE A 177 -17.08 -7.07 4.34
N SER A 178 -17.69 -6.42 5.33
CA SER A 178 -17.01 -5.42 6.17
C SER A 178 -15.81 -6.03 6.90
N LYS A 179 -15.98 -7.25 7.45
CA LYS A 179 -14.90 -7.97 8.15
C LYS A 179 -13.80 -8.36 7.16
N LEU A 180 -14.15 -8.94 6.02
CA LEU A 180 -13.20 -9.34 4.99
C LEU A 180 -12.44 -8.13 4.45
N PHE A 181 -13.14 -7.06 4.10
CA PHE A 181 -12.54 -5.82 3.61
C PHE A 181 -11.59 -5.23 4.66
N HIS A 182 -12.00 -5.15 5.92
CA HIS A 182 -11.13 -4.66 6.98
C HIS A 182 -9.89 -5.54 7.17
N ASN A 183 -10.05 -6.87 7.17
CA ASN A 183 -8.95 -7.81 7.32
C ASN A 183 -7.95 -7.71 6.16
N VAL A 184 -8.42 -7.50 4.93
CA VAL A 184 -7.59 -7.45 3.72
C VAL A 184 -6.99 -6.05 3.47
N VAL A 185 -7.75 -4.98 3.73
CA VAL A 185 -7.36 -3.59 3.40
C VAL A 185 -6.82 -2.84 4.62
N GLY A 186 -7.03 -3.36 5.83
CA GLY A 186 -6.55 -2.78 7.09
C GLY A 186 -7.39 -1.63 7.65
N ILE A 187 -8.37 -1.14 6.89
CA ILE A 187 -9.28 -0.06 7.30
C ILE A 187 -10.71 -0.37 6.87
N SER A 188 -11.68 0.31 7.49
CA SER A 188 -13.08 0.15 7.08
C SER A 188 -13.27 0.59 5.63
N PHE A 189 -14.24 -0.01 4.93
CA PHE A 189 -14.63 0.40 3.58
C PHE A 189 -14.92 1.91 3.50
N ARG A 190 -15.65 2.45 4.49
CA ARG A 190 -16.01 3.87 4.54
C ARG A 190 -14.79 4.77 4.68
N ASP A 191 -13.82 4.38 5.50
CA ASP A 191 -12.56 5.12 5.64
C ASP A 191 -11.73 5.06 4.37
N TYR A 192 -11.68 3.90 3.72
CA TYR A 192 -10.99 3.72 2.44
C TYR A 192 -11.58 4.63 1.36
N LEU A 193 -12.90 4.58 1.16
CA LEU A 193 -13.61 5.43 0.21
C LEU A 193 -13.41 6.91 0.52
N THR A 194 -13.51 7.29 1.80
CA THR A 194 -13.26 8.67 2.24
C THR A 194 -11.85 9.12 1.88
N ASN A 195 -10.83 8.31 2.18
CA ASN A 195 -9.44 8.65 1.90
C ASN A 195 -9.19 8.80 0.40
N LYS A 196 -9.71 7.88 -0.43
CA LYS A 196 -9.64 7.96 -1.89
C LYS A 196 -10.26 9.24 -2.43
N ARG A 197 -11.49 9.56 -2.01
CA ARG A 197 -12.19 10.78 -2.44
C ARG A 197 -11.48 12.06 -1.99
N ILE A 198 -10.92 12.09 -0.78
CA ILE A 198 -10.15 13.24 -0.30
C ILE A 198 -8.84 13.40 -1.09
N ASN A 199 -8.15 12.32 -1.42
CA ASN A 199 -6.95 12.39 -2.25
C ASN A 199 -7.27 12.86 -3.68
N HIS A 200 -8.37 12.39 -4.26
CA HIS A 200 -8.87 12.92 -5.54
C HIS A 200 -9.20 14.41 -5.44
N ALA A 201 -9.86 14.86 -4.36
CA ALA A 201 -10.15 16.27 -4.13
C ALA A 201 -8.87 17.11 -4.01
N LYS A 202 -7.84 16.64 -3.30
CA LYS A 202 -6.53 17.33 -3.23
C LYS A 202 -5.94 17.53 -4.62
N HIS A 203 -5.99 16.49 -5.47
CA HIS A 203 -5.51 16.55 -6.84
C HIS A 203 -6.27 17.61 -7.66
N LEU A 204 -7.61 17.59 -7.64
CA LEU A 204 -8.45 18.55 -8.34
C LEU A 204 -8.22 19.98 -7.84
N LEU A 205 -8.10 20.18 -6.53
CA LEU A 205 -7.84 21.49 -5.94
C LEU A 205 -6.49 22.08 -6.40
N THR A 206 -5.47 21.24 -6.56
CA THR A 206 -4.15 21.67 -7.02
C THR A 206 -4.11 21.92 -8.53
N LYS A 207 -4.82 21.12 -9.33
CA LYS A 207 -4.78 21.21 -10.80
C LYS A 207 -5.77 22.22 -11.39
N ARG A 208 -6.94 22.42 -10.77
CA ARG A 208 -8.05 23.20 -11.33
C ARG A 208 -8.31 24.48 -10.54
N LYS A 209 -7.45 25.48 -10.76
CA LYS A 209 -7.37 26.73 -9.96
C LYS A 209 -8.71 27.45 -9.80
N ASN A 210 -9.50 27.51 -10.88
CA ASN A 210 -10.72 28.33 -10.97
C ASN A 210 -12.01 27.53 -10.71
N GLU A 211 -11.92 26.22 -10.48
CA GLU A 211 -13.12 25.40 -10.31
C GLU A 211 -13.74 25.62 -8.92
N LYS A 212 -15.06 25.77 -8.85
CA LYS A 212 -15.75 26.00 -7.59
C LYS A 212 -15.61 24.78 -6.66
N ILE A 213 -15.40 25.03 -5.36
CA ILE A 213 -15.28 23.97 -4.34
C ILE A 213 -16.49 23.02 -4.38
N ALA A 214 -17.69 23.56 -4.63
CA ALA A 214 -18.90 22.76 -4.79
C ALA A 214 -18.78 21.75 -5.96
N ALA A 215 -18.28 22.17 -7.12
CA ALA A 215 -18.11 21.28 -8.28
C ALA A 215 -17.09 20.17 -8.01
N ILE A 216 -15.99 20.50 -7.32
CA ILE A 216 -15.00 19.50 -6.88
C ILE A 216 -15.62 18.51 -5.88
N ALA A 217 -16.45 18.98 -4.96
CA ALA A 217 -17.13 18.11 -4.01
C ALA A 217 -18.01 17.08 -4.73
N TYR A 218 -18.81 17.52 -5.72
CA TYR A 218 -19.65 16.64 -6.54
C TYR A 218 -18.81 15.63 -7.33
N GLN A 219 -17.71 16.03 -7.96
CA GLN A 219 -16.81 15.12 -8.69
C GLN A 219 -16.10 14.10 -7.78
N CYS A 220 -16.03 14.40 -6.48
CA CYS A 220 -15.51 13.48 -5.47
C CYS A 220 -16.63 12.65 -4.81
N GLY A 221 -17.85 12.65 -5.36
CA GLY A 221 -18.97 11.85 -4.86
C GLY A 221 -19.62 12.39 -3.59
N TYR A 222 -19.51 13.69 -3.32
CA TYR A 222 -20.19 14.35 -2.21
C TYR A 222 -21.30 15.27 -2.72
N ASN A 223 -22.54 14.94 -2.35
CA ASN A 223 -23.71 15.77 -2.67
C ASN A 223 -23.93 16.92 -1.67
N ASP A 224 -23.25 16.88 -0.52
CA ASP A 224 -23.26 17.93 0.50
C ASP A 224 -21.87 18.57 0.61
N VAL A 225 -21.78 19.82 0.14
CA VAL A 225 -20.55 20.63 0.13
C VAL A 225 -20.06 20.97 1.55
N SER A 226 -20.98 21.15 2.50
CA SER A 226 -20.65 21.44 3.90
C SER A 226 -20.07 20.20 4.57
N TYR A 227 -20.67 19.04 4.33
CA TYR A 227 -20.14 17.76 4.80
C TYR A 227 -18.76 17.47 4.20
N PHE A 228 -18.60 17.62 2.88
CA PHE A 228 -17.31 17.50 2.20
C PHE A 228 -16.25 18.40 2.86
N SER A 229 -16.56 19.68 3.09
CA SER A 229 -15.62 20.63 3.68
C SER A 229 -15.19 20.24 5.10
N ARG A 230 -16.12 19.69 5.90
CA ARG A 230 -15.83 19.17 7.24
C ARG A 230 -14.91 17.95 7.19
N ILE A 231 -15.21 16.98 6.33
CA ILE A 231 -14.40 15.76 6.19
C ILE A 231 -13.02 16.08 5.62
N PHE A 232 -12.94 16.94 4.61
CA PHE A 232 -11.67 17.39 4.04
C PHE A 232 -10.80 18.06 5.09
N LYS A 233 -11.37 18.96 5.90
CA LYS A 233 -10.65 19.59 7.02
C LYS A 233 -10.22 18.56 8.06
N LYS A 234 -11.08 17.61 8.43
CA LYS A 234 -10.74 16.54 9.37
C LYS A 234 -9.55 15.70 8.88
N LYS A 235 -9.51 15.37 7.58
CA LYS A 235 -8.48 14.50 6.99
C LYS A 235 -7.18 15.22 6.61
N THR A 236 -7.20 16.55 6.43
CA THR A 236 -6.04 17.30 5.94
C THR A 236 -5.56 18.40 6.88
N GLY A 237 -6.30 18.71 7.94
CA GLY A 237 -6.08 19.87 8.81
C GLY A 237 -6.54 21.21 8.21
N LEU A 238 -6.85 21.27 6.91
CA LEU A 238 -7.13 22.51 6.17
C LEU A 238 -8.49 22.48 5.50
N THR A 239 -9.14 23.63 5.37
CA THR A 239 -10.34 23.71 4.52
C THR A 239 -9.94 23.54 3.05
N PRO A 240 -10.83 23.05 2.18
CA PRO A 240 -10.56 22.93 0.74
C PRO A 240 -10.05 24.23 0.11
N GLY A 241 -10.63 25.38 0.50
CA GLY A 241 -10.21 26.70 0.02
C GLY A 241 -8.80 27.09 0.50
N ASN A 242 -8.46 26.82 1.76
CA ASN A 242 -7.12 27.11 2.29
C ASN A 242 -6.07 26.18 1.67
N TYR A 243 -6.40 24.89 1.52
CA TYR A 243 -5.53 23.91 0.88
C TYR A 243 -5.14 24.34 -0.54
N ARG A 244 -6.12 24.83 -1.32
CA ARG A 244 -5.87 25.37 -2.66
C ARG A 244 -4.94 26.58 -2.65
N LYS A 245 -5.17 27.54 -1.76
CA LYS A 245 -4.36 28.77 -1.66
C LYS A 245 -2.89 28.43 -1.41
N ILE A 246 -2.61 27.59 -0.41
CA ILE A 246 -1.24 27.22 -0.01
C ILE A 246 -0.47 26.58 -1.18
N ASN A 247 -1.07 25.61 -1.87
CA ASN A 247 -0.41 24.92 -2.98
C ASN A 247 -0.18 25.83 -4.21
N HIS A 248 -0.87 26.96 -4.31
CA HIS A 248 -0.61 27.95 -5.36
C HIS A 248 0.49 28.95 -4.99
N TYR A 249 0.65 29.32 -3.71
CA TYR A 249 1.74 30.21 -3.30
C TYR A 249 3.14 29.56 -3.43
N GLY A 250 3.24 28.22 -3.38
CA GLY A 250 4.51 27.50 -3.54
C GLY A 250 5.02 27.36 -4.99
N HIS A 251 4.21 27.64 -6.01
CA HIS A 251 4.58 27.46 -7.43
C HIS A 251 4.77 28.77 -8.20
N SER A 252 4.77 29.92 -7.52
CA SER A 252 4.91 31.25 -8.15
C SER A 252 6.21 31.98 -7.81
N HIS A 253 7.16 31.30 -7.15
CA HIS A 253 8.47 31.86 -6.78
C HIS A 253 9.62 30.87 -6.97
N ILE A 254 9.69 30.19 -8.11
CA ILE A 254 10.93 29.59 -8.63
C ILE A 254 11.04 29.98 -10.10
#